data_AF-A0A661MMM4-F1
#
_entry.id   AF-A0A661MMM4-F1
#
_cell.length_a   1.000
_cell.length_b   1.000
_cell.length_c   1.000
_cell.angle_alpha   90.00
_cell.angle_beta   90.00
_cell.angle_gamma   90.00
#
_symmetry.space_group_name_H-M   'P 1'
#
loop_
_entity.id
_entity.type
_entity.pdbx_description
1 polymer ?
#
loop_
_entity_poly.entity_id
_entity_poly.type
_entity_poly.pdbx_seq_one_letter_code
_entity_poly.pdbx_strand_id
1 'polypeptide(L)'
;TGFIFWIPLPLLGFPVEMILIQKSISLVYQYWLHTELIGKLGWFGVIFNTPSHHRVHHGRNPIYLDRNHAGIFIIWDKMFGTFEPEGETLDYGLTKNIHTYNPIRIAFHEWNAMLKDAWNAKTWRGRFGYLVMPPGWTEDGGGKTSQELRRAYLAAGPSQVPATGR
;
A
#
# COMPACT_ATOMS: atom_id res chain seq x y z
N THR A 1 12.93 -8.79 -4.68
CA THR A 1 13.41 -8.79 -3.27
C THR A 1 12.68 -9.76 -2.34
N GLY A 2 11.80 -10.66 -2.82
CA GLY A 2 11.03 -11.52 -1.92
C GLY A 2 11.66 -12.86 -1.49
N PHE A 3 12.82 -13.26 -2.03
CA PHE A 3 13.32 -14.65 -1.89
C PHE A 3 13.53 -15.10 -0.43
N ILE A 4 13.91 -14.17 0.45
CA ILE A 4 14.11 -14.43 1.89
C ILE A 4 12.82 -14.92 2.56
N PHE A 5 11.66 -14.45 2.12
CA PHE A 5 10.36 -14.89 2.64
C PHE A 5 9.95 -16.29 2.15
N TRP A 6 10.56 -16.80 1.08
CA TRP A 6 10.24 -18.11 0.51
C TRP A 6 11.22 -19.21 0.95
N ILE A 7 12.45 -18.86 1.36
CA ILE A 7 13.47 -19.82 1.84
C ILE A 7 13.00 -20.71 2.99
N PRO A 8 12.20 -20.21 3.97
CA PRO A 8 11.72 -21.08 5.04
C PRO A 8 10.88 -22.25 4.54
N LEU A 9 10.15 -22.13 3.42
CA LEU A 9 9.24 -23.17 2.95
C LEU A 9 9.98 -24.45 2.49
N PRO A 10 11.02 -24.41 1.63
CA PRO A 10 11.81 -25.61 1.34
C PRO A 10 12.49 -26.20 2.57
N LEU A 11 12.95 -25.36 3.49
CA LEU A 11 13.58 -25.82 4.74
C LEU A 11 12.57 -26.55 5.66
N LEU A 12 11.29 -26.20 5.57
CA LEU A 12 10.18 -26.90 6.23
C LEU A 12 9.68 -28.14 5.46
N GLY A 13 10.32 -28.48 4.33
CA GLY A 13 10.01 -29.67 3.54
C GLY A 13 8.99 -29.46 2.41
N PHE A 14 8.61 -28.22 2.09
CA PHE A 14 7.75 -27.97 0.93
C PHE A 14 8.54 -28.14 -0.38
N PRO A 15 8.04 -28.94 -1.35
CA PRO A 15 8.68 -29.06 -2.66
C PRO A 15 8.79 -27.69 -3.36
N VAL A 16 9.94 -27.43 -3.98
CA VAL A 16 10.22 -26.16 -4.66
C VAL A 16 9.20 -25.92 -5.78
N GLU A 17 8.78 -26.98 -6.46
CA GLU A 17 7.77 -26.95 -7.52
C GLU A 17 6.45 -26.40 -7.01
N MET A 18 6.01 -26.76 -5.80
CA MET A 18 4.76 -26.23 -5.21
C MET A 18 4.84 -24.71 -5.00
N ILE A 19 6.00 -24.22 -4.55
CA ILE A 19 6.24 -22.79 -4.34
C ILE A 19 6.23 -22.05 -5.68
N LEU A 20 6.89 -22.61 -6.71
CA LEU A 20 6.92 -22.03 -8.05
C LEU A 20 5.53 -22.02 -8.69
N ILE A 21 4.73 -23.07 -8.49
CA ILE A 21 3.35 -23.16 -8.97
C ILE A 21 2.48 -22.10 -8.27
N GLN A 22 2.52 -22.03 -6.94
CA GLN A 22 1.75 -21.03 -6.19
C GLN A 22 2.11 -19.61 -6.61
N LYS A 23 3.40 -19.31 -6.76
CA LYS A 23 3.86 -18.00 -7.21
C LYS A 23 3.39 -17.69 -8.64
N SER A 24 3.40 -18.68 -9.53
CA SER A 24 2.89 -18.53 -10.89
C SER A 24 1.39 -18.22 -10.90
N ILE A 25 0.59 -18.96 -10.13
CA ILE A 25 -0.84 -18.71 -9.96
C ILE A 25 -1.07 -17.29 -9.44
N SER A 26 -0.35 -16.91 -8.39
CA SER A 26 -0.44 -15.57 -7.80
C SER A 26 -0.09 -14.49 -8.82
N LEU A 27 0.98 -14.67 -9.60
CA LEU A 27 1.43 -13.70 -10.60
C LEU A 27 0.39 -13.50 -11.70
N VAL A 28 -0.14 -14.59 -12.26
CA VAL A 28 -1.20 -14.53 -13.28
C VAL A 28 -2.44 -13.84 -12.73
N TYR A 29 -2.81 -14.16 -11.48
CA TYR A 29 -3.94 -13.51 -10.83
C TYR A 29 -3.71 -12.01 -10.60
N GLN A 30 -2.50 -11.60 -10.19
CA GLN A 30 -2.21 -10.17 -10.00
C GLN A 30 -2.31 -9.38 -11.32
N TYR A 31 -1.99 -10.00 -12.46
CA TYR A 31 -1.92 -9.28 -13.72
C TYR A 31 -3.26 -8.64 -14.12
N TRP A 32 -4.35 -9.41 -14.12
CA TRP A 32 -5.65 -8.92 -14.58
C TRP A 32 -6.29 -7.89 -13.63
N LEU A 33 -5.81 -7.78 -12.38
CA LEU A 33 -6.26 -6.76 -11.42
C LEU A 33 -5.87 -5.33 -11.85
N HIS A 34 -4.83 -5.18 -12.68
CA HIS A 34 -4.29 -3.88 -13.08
C HIS A 34 -4.99 -3.34 -14.33
N THR A 35 -6.30 -3.12 -14.25
CA THR A 35 -7.08 -2.50 -15.32
C THR A 35 -8.18 -1.59 -14.77
N GLU A 36 -8.49 -0.51 -15.49
CA GLU A 36 -9.63 0.35 -15.19
C GLU A 36 -10.90 -0.08 -15.93
N LEU A 37 -10.78 -1.00 -16.90
CA LEU A 37 -11.88 -1.40 -17.78
C LEU A 37 -12.97 -2.21 -17.07
N ILE A 38 -12.61 -2.86 -15.97
CA ILE A 38 -13.50 -3.73 -15.22
C ILE A 38 -13.97 -3.01 -13.96
N GLY A 39 -15.28 -2.82 -13.86
CA GLY A 39 -15.96 -2.24 -12.70
C GLY A 39 -16.13 -3.24 -11.54
N LYS A 40 -17.15 -3.02 -10.71
CA LYS A 40 -17.48 -3.88 -9.58
C LYS A 40 -18.07 -5.21 -10.07
N LEU A 41 -17.63 -6.34 -9.50
CA LEU A 41 -18.03 -7.68 -9.93
C LEU A 41 -19.03 -8.39 -9.00
N GLY A 42 -19.81 -7.63 -8.22
CA GLY A 42 -20.87 -8.18 -7.37
C GLY A 42 -20.39 -9.29 -6.43
N TRP A 43 -21.00 -10.47 -6.53
CA TRP A 43 -20.68 -11.64 -5.70
C TRP A 43 -19.20 -12.05 -5.78
N PHE A 44 -18.57 -11.89 -6.94
CA PHE A 44 -17.16 -12.25 -7.11
C PHE A 44 -16.27 -11.37 -6.22
N GLY A 45 -16.55 -10.06 -6.17
CA GLY A 45 -15.90 -9.12 -5.26
C GLY A 45 -16.25 -9.31 -3.78
N VAL A 46 -17.11 -10.27 -3.43
CA VAL A 46 -17.30 -10.63 -2.03
C VAL A 46 -16.11 -11.44 -1.52
N ILE A 47 -15.60 -12.35 -2.35
CA ILE A 47 -14.59 -13.36 -1.99
C ILE A 47 -13.20 -13.01 -2.55
N PHE A 48 -13.18 -12.52 -3.79
CA PHE A 48 -11.97 -12.33 -4.58
C PHE A 48 -11.56 -10.86 -4.67
N ASN A 49 -10.26 -10.63 -4.80
CA ASN A 49 -9.74 -9.34 -5.19
C ASN A 49 -10.16 -9.07 -6.65
N THR A 50 -10.45 -7.81 -6.95
CA THR A 50 -10.97 -7.40 -8.28
C THR A 50 -10.23 -6.15 -8.73
N PRO A 51 -10.27 -5.80 -10.03
CA PRO A 51 -9.67 -4.57 -10.52
C PRO A 51 -10.18 -3.34 -9.77
N SER A 52 -11.47 -3.30 -9.40
CA SER A 52 -12.05 -2.23 -8.57
C SER A 52 -11.41 -2.12 -7.19
N HIS A 53 -11.23 -3.24 -6.49
CA HIS A 53 -10.55 -3.25 -5.19
C HIS A 53 -9.06 -2.88 -5.31
N HIS A 54 -8.41 -3.32 -6.38
CA HIS A 54 -6.99 -3.09 -6.62
C HIS A 54 -6.69 -1.65 -7.04
N ARG A 55 -7.63 -0.97 -7.72
CA ARG A 55 -7.54 0.47 -7.94
C ARG A 55 -7.50 1.24 -6.62
N VAL A 56 -8.36 0.89 -5.66
CA VAL A 56 -8.31 1.45 -4.31
C VAL A 56 -6.94 1.24 -3.66
N HIS A 57 -6.34 0.06 -3.80
CA HIS A 57 -4.99 -0.19 -3.29
C HIS A 57 -3.93 0.79 -3.86
N HIS A 58 -4.06 1.17 -5.13
CA HIS A 58 -3.17 2.14 -5.80
C HIS A 58 -3.58 3.60 -5.60
N GLY A 59 -4.73 3.86 -5.00
CA GLY A 59 -5.27 5.19 -4.79
C GLY A 59 -4.51 5.94 -3.70
N ARG A 60 -4.06 7.16 -4.00
CA ARG A 60 -3.45 8.06 -3.01
C ARG A 60 -4.46 9.01 -2.35
N ASN A 61 -5.74 8.92 -2.71
CA ASN A 61 -6.80 9.63 -1.99
C ASN A 61 -6.73 9.28 -0.50
N PRO A 62 -6.91 10.24 0.43
CA PRO A 62 -6.84 9.95 1.86
C PRO A 62 -7.73 8.79 2.33
N ILE A 63 -8.90 8.59 1.71
CA ILE A 63 -9.82 7.48 2.02
C ILE A 63 -9.25 6.10 1.68
N TYR A 64 -8.38 6.02 0.66
CA TYR A 64 -7.82 4.78 0.11
C TYR A 64 -6.44 4.41 0.68
N LEU A 65 -5.81 5.29 1.47
CA LEU A 65 -4.51 5.02 2.08
C LEU A 65 -4.56 3.80 3.03
N ASP A 66 -3.59 2.91 2.86
CA ASP A 66 -3.45 1.64 3.59
C ASP A 66 -4.74 0.79 3.56
N ARG A 67 -5.31 0.58 2.37
CA ARG A 67 -6.49 -0.26 2.13
C ARG A 67 -6.23 -1.33 1.08
N ASN A 68 -7.05 -2.39 1.11
CA ASN A 68 -7.12 -3.46 0.12
C ASN A 68 -5.77 -4.13 -0.22
N HIS A 69 -5.12 -4.74 0.76
CA HIS A 69 -3.78 -5.33 0.64
C HIS A 69 -3.77 -6.75 0.03
N ALA A 70 -4.90 -7.45 0.00
CA ALA A 70 -4.96 -8.85 -0.40
C ALA A 70 -4.63 -9.05 -1.88
N GLY A 71 -3.82 -10.06 -2.19
CA GLY A 71 -3.53 -10.42 -3.59
C GLY A 71 -4.71 -11.08 -4.30
N ILE A 72 -5.20 -12.22 -3.79
CA ILE A 72 -6.24 -13.03 -4.45
C ILE A 72 -7.58 -12.95 -3.74
N PHE A 73 -7.61 -13.06 -2.41
CA PHE A 73 -8.85 -13.15 -1.64
C PHE A 73 -9.07 -11.90 -0.81
N ILE A 74 -10.03 -11.06 -1.21
CA ILE A 74 -10.36 -9.81 -0.50
C ILE A 74 -10.95 -10.05 0.90
N ILE A 75 -11.34 -11.29 1.20
CA ILE A 75 -11.84 -11.68 2.52
C ILE A 75 -10.88 -11.31 3.64
N TRP A 76 -9.56 -11.36 3.40
CA TRP A 76 -8.56 -10.99 4.39
C TRP A 76 -8.69 -9.52 4.79
N ASP A 77 -8.84 -8.62 3.82
CA ASP A 77 -9.05 -7.20 4.12
C ASP A 77 -10.35 -6.93 4.88
N LYS A 78 -11.39 -7.72 4.61
CA LYS A 78 -12.67 -7.62 5.34
C LYS A 78 -12.53 -8.11 6.78
N MET A 79 -11.81 -9.21 6.99
CA MET A 79 -11.55 -9.76 8.32
C MET A 79 -10.66 -8.86 9.17
N PHE A 80 -9.65 -8.23 8.57
CA PHE A 80 -8.69 -7.38 9.28
C PHE A 80 -9.03 -5.88 9.24
N GLY A 81 -10.17 -5.50 8.64
CA GLY A 81 -10.65 -4.12 8.66
C GLY A 81 -9.88 -3.16 7.76
N THR A 82 -9.21 -3.67 6.72
CA THR A 82 -8.49 -2.88 5.70
C THR A 82 -9.27 -2.78 4.38
N PHE A 83 -10.46 -3.36 4.30
CA PHE A 83 -11.31 -3.25 3.12
C PHE A 83 -11.90 -1.83 2.95
N GLU A 84 -11.81 -1.29 1.74
CA GLU A 84 -12.49 -0.06 1.32
C GLU A 84 -13.03 -0.26 -0.11
N PRO A 85 -14.34 -0.07 -0.36
CA PRO A 85 -14.90 -0.14 -1.70
C PRO A 85 -14.49 1.08 -2.53
N GLU A 86 -14.32 0.89 -3.84
CA GLU A 86 -14.15 2.01 -4.77
C GLU A 86 -15.42 2.87 -4.80
N GLY A 87 -15.27 4.19 -4.60
CA GLY A 87 -16.38 5.14 -4.57
C GLY A 87 -16.06 6.49 -5.21
N GLU A 88 -14.99 7.14 -4.74
CA GLU A 88 -14.46 8.38 -5.31
C GLU A 88 -13.55 8.11 -6.51
N THR A 89 -13.44 9.10 -7.41
CA THR A 89 -12.47 9.09 -8.50
C THR A 89 -11.05 8.89 -7.95
N LEU A 90 -10.34 7.92 -8.53
CA LEU A 90 -8.98 7.58 -8.13
C LEU A 90 -8.01 8.68 -8.54
N ASP A 91 -7.22 9.12 -7.58
CA ASP A 91 -5.97 9.84 -7.80
C ASP A 91 -4.84 8.84 -7.55
N TYR A 92 -3.93 8.68 -8.52
CA TYR A 92 -2.84 7.70 -8.47
C TYR A 92 -1.50 8.35 -8.19
N GLY A 93 -0.54 7.53 -7.74
CA GLY A 93 0.84 7.92 -7.51
C GLY A 93 1.18 7.94 -6.03
N LEU A 94 2.21 8.72 -5.67
CA LEU A 94 2.66 8.82 -4.29
C LEU A 94 1.98 10.02 -3.61
N THR A 95 1.80 9.94 -2.29
CA THR A 95 1.38 11.08 -1.46
C THR A 95 2.37 12.24 -1.54
N LYS A 96 3.65 11.92 -1.76
CA LYS A 96 4.73 12.85 -2.11
C LYS A 96 5.38 12.38 -3.41
N ASN A 97 4.98 12.96 -4.53
CA ASN A 97 5.52 12.55 -5.84
C ASN A 97 7.01 12.89 -5.98
N ILE A 98 7.71 12.02 -6.70
CA ILE A 98 9.08 12.23 -7.14
C ILE A 98 9.09 12.64 -8.61
N HIS A 99 9.79 13.73 -8.93
CA HIS A 99 9.86 14.26 -10.29
C HIS A 99 11.20 13.88 -10.95
N THR A 100 11.39 12.60 -11.20
CA THR A 100 12.63 12.08 -11.81
C THR A 100 12.37 10.79 -12.59
N TYR A 101 13.15 10.57 -13.65
CA TYR A 101 13.14 9.33 -14.43
C TYR A 101 14.37 8.44 -14.16
N ASN A 102 15.22 8.81 -13.20
CA ASN A 102 16.40 8.02 -12.85
C ASN A 102 15.98 6.80 -12.00
N PRO A 103 16.16 5.55 -12.49
CA PRO A 103 15.67 4.35 -11.81
C PRO A 103 16.36 4.11 -10.46
N ILE A 104 17.63 4.49 -10.32
CA ILE A 104 18.36 4.39 -9.05
C ILE A 104 17.73 5.33 -8.03
N ARG A 105 17.46 6.58 -8.44
CA ARG A 105 16.82 7.55 -7.55
C ARG A 105 15.41 7.10 -7.15
N ILE A 106 14.62 6.60 -8.11
CA ILE A 106 13.28 6.07 -7.82
C ILE A 106 13.36 4.95 -6.79
N ALA A 107 14.27 4.00 -6.95
CA ALA A 107 14.40 2.85 -6.06
C ALA A 107 14.88 3.21 -4.64
N PHE A 108 15.79 4.17 -4.50
CA PHE A 108 16.51 4.42 -3.23
C PHE A 108 16.18 5.75 -2.52
N HIS A 109 15.42 6.67 -3.15
CA HIS A 109 15.16 7.99 -2.53
C HIS A 109 14.54 7.89 -1.14
N GLU A 110 13.55 7.03 -0.94
CA GLU A 110 12.85 6.91 0.34
C GLU A 110 13.73 6.29 1.42
N TRP A 111 14.56 5.30 1.08
CA TRP A 111 15.57 4.75 1.98
C TRP A 111 16.54 5.83 2.47
N ASN A 112 17.01 6.67 1.55
CA ASN A 112 17.90 7.78 1.90
C ASN A 112 17.19 8.83 2.76
N ALA A 113 15.92 9.12 2.49
CA ALA A 113 15.11 10.05 3.29
C ALA A 113 14.94 9.52 4.73
N MET A 114 14.51 8.26 4.87
CA MET A 114 14.35 7.61 6.18
C MET A 114 15.66 7.57 6.97
N LEU A 115 16.78 7.21 6.34
CA LEU A 115 18.10 7.19 7.00
C LEU A 115 18.54 8.58 7.42
N LYS A 116 18.25 9.61 6.61
CA LYS A 116 18.54 11.00 6.94
C LYS A 116 17.69 11.48 8.13
N ASP A 117 16.42 11.13 8.18
CA ASP A 117 15.54 11.46 9.31
C ASP A 117 16.00 10.75 10.59
N ALA A 118 16.34 9.45 10.48
CA ALA A 118 16.93 8.69 11.58
C ALA A 118 18.28 9.27 12.04
N TRP A 119 19.13 9.76 11.13
CA TRP A 119 20.41 10.36 11.47
C TRP A 119 20.27 11.71 12.19
N ASN A 120 19.31 12.53 11.74
CA ASN A 120 19.07 13.88 12.26
C ASN A 120 18.14 13.94 13.47
N ALA A 121 17.53 12.82 13.86
CA ALA A 121 16.67 12.75 15.03
C ALA A 121 17.40 13.18 16.32
N LYS A 122 16.72 13.98 17.14
CA LYS A 122 17.24 14.51 18.40
C LYS A 122 17.30 13.46 19.50
N THR A 123 16.45 12.44 19.42
CA THR A 123 16.30 11.41 20.47
C THR A 123 16.58 10.02 19.93
N TRP A 124 17.06 9.10 20.79
CA TRP A 124 17.19 7.68 20.42
C TRP A 124 15.85 7.09 19.98
N ARG A 125 14.75 7.45 20.66
CA ARG A 125 13.39 7.07 20.24
C ARG A 125 13.09 7.54 18.81
N GLY A 126 13.48 8.77 18.46
CA GLY A 126 13.40 9.32 17.10
C GLY A 126 14.20 8.49 16.10
N ARG A 127 15.47 8.21 16.40
CA ARG A 127 16.37 7.44 15.54
C ARG A 127 15.79 6.08 15.17
N PHE A 128 15.32 5.33 16.16
CA PHE A 128 14.66 4.03 15.93
C PHE A 128 13.28 4.20 15.30
N GLY A 129 12.52 5.21 15.73
CA GLY A 129 11.18 5.51 15.25
C GLY A 129 11.12 5.69 13.75
N TYR A 130 12.03 6.46 13.15
CA TYR A 130 12.07 6.65 11.69
C TYR A 130 12.38 5.38 10.89
N LEU A 131 12.86 4.31 11.52
CA LEU A 131 13.12 3.02 10.87
C LEU A 131 11.97 2.02 11.01
N VAL A 132 11.08 2.19 11.99
CA VAL A 132 10.06 1.18 12.35
C VAL A 132 8.63 1.70 12.38
N MET A 133 8.44 3.01 12.56
CA MET A 133 7.12 3.63 12.61
C MET A 133 6.56 3.82 11.20
N PRO A 134 5.22 3.88 11.04
CA PRO A 134 4.61 4.05 9.75
C PRO A 134 5.04 5.36 9.07
N PRO A 135 5.01 5.41 7.72
CA PRO A 135 5.29 6.62 6.96
C PRO A 135 4.47 7.81 7.47
N GLY A 136 5.10 8.98 7.53
CA GLY A 136 4.48 10.20 8.04
C GLY A 136 4.58 10.41 9.54
N TRP A 137 5.07 9.43 10.32
CA TRP A 137 5.44 9.63 11.72
C TRP A 137 6.65 10.57 11.85
N THR A 138 6.65 11.46 12.84
CA THR A 138 7.81 12.31 13.18
C THR A 138 8.02 12.35 14.69
N GLU A 139 9.27 12.57 15.12
CA GLU A 139 9.62 12.53 16.55
C GLU A 139 8.96 13.65 17.37
N ASP A 140 8.61 14.77 16.72
CA ASP A 140 7.95 15.94 17.30
C ASP A 140 6.41 15.89 17.23
N GLY A 141 5.85 14.86 16.59
CA GLY A 141 4.40 14.70 16.42
C GLY A 141 3.76 15.64 15.38
N GLY A 142 4.55 16.38 14.60
CA GLY A 142 4.04 17.27 13.55
C GLY A 142 3.65 16.54 12.24
N GLY A 143 4.15 15.33 12.04
CA GLY A 143 3.85 14.49 10.89
C GLY A 143 2.43 13.93 10.91
N LYS A 144 1.97 13.47 9.74
CA LYS A 144 0.68 12.79 9.58
C LYS A 144 0.88 11.48 8.86
N THR A 145 0.54 10.40 9.54
CA THR A 145 0.46 9.05 8.99
C THR A 145 -0.74 8.90 8.05
N SER A 146 -0.72 7.88 7.19
CA SER A 146 -1.86 7.50 6.35
C SER A 146 -3.17 7.41 7.14
N GLN A 147 -3.12 6.84 8.36
CA GLN A 147 -4.30 6.73 9.22
C GLN A 147 -4.81 8.07 9.73
N GLU A 148 -3.92 9.01 10.04
CA GLU A 148 -4.29 10.35 10.50
C GLU A 148 -4.84 11.19 9.35
N LEU A 149 -4.26 11.09 8.16
CA LEU A 149 -4.78 11.71 6.94
C LEU A 149 -6.19 11.20 6.65
N ARG A 150 -6.40 9.88 6.69
CA ARG A 150 -7.72 9.26 6.48
C ARG A 150 -8.74 9.67 7.55
N ARG A 151 -8.33 9.71 8.82
CA ARG A 151 -9.21 10.15 9.92
C ARG A 151 -9.63 11.61 9.75
N ALA A 152 -8.70 12.49 9.40
CA ALA A 152 -8.99 13.89 9.13
C ALA A 152 -9.94 14.06 7.93
N TYR A 153 -9.73 13.28 6.86
CA TYR A 153 -10.60 13.25 5.69
C TYR A 153 -12.04 12.86 6.06
N LEU A 154 -12.22 11.76 6.79
CA LEU A 154 -13.53 11.29 7.22
C LEU A 154 -14.23 12.27 8.17
N ALA A 155 -13.48 12.95 9.03
CA ALA A 155 -14.02 13.95 9.96
C ALA A 155 -14.49 15.23 9.24
N ALA A 156 -13.83 15.63 8.15
CA ALA A 156 -14.18 16.81 7.37
C ALA A 156 -15.42 16.61 6.47
N GLY A 157 -15.77 15.36 6.18
CA GLY A 157 -16.82 15.00 5.23
C GLY A 157 -16.31 15.00 3.77
N PRO A 158 -16.74 14.04 2.92
CA PRO A 158 -16.23 13.87 1.55
C PRO A 158 -16.43 15.09 0.63
N SER A 159 -17.30 16.03 1.00
CA SER A 159 -17.70 17.19 0.19
C SER A 159 -16.79 18.42 0.34
N GLN A 160 -15.82 18.40 1.26
CA GLN A 160 -15.03 19.58 1.67
C GLN A 160 -13.56 19.52 1.22
N VAL A 161 -13.11 18.44 0.57
CA VAL A 161 -11.74 18.33 0.09
C VAL A 161 -11.70 18.75 -1.38
N PRO A 162 -10.97 19.82 -1.73
CA PRO A 162 -10.83 20.20 -3.13
C PRO A 162 -10.21 19.01 -3.86
N ALA A 163 -10.78 18.63 -5.01
CA ALA A 163 -10.07 17.79 -5.96
C ALA A 163 -8.71 18.45 -6.21
N THR A 164 -7.64 17.90 -5.64
CA THR A 164 -6.31 18.44 -5.82
C THR A 164 -6.05 18.48 -7.31
N GLY A 165 -5.79 19.70 -7.80
CA GLY A 165 -5.82 20.04 -9.21
C GLY A 165 -4.97 19.12 -10.09
N ARG A 166 -5.48 18.98 -11.32
CA ARG A 166 -4.82 18.38 -12.48
C ARG A 166 -3.39 18.90 -12.66
#